data_AF-A0A0B7AE00-F1
#
_entry.id   AF-A0A0B7AE00-F1
#
_cell.length_a   1.000
_cell.length_b   1.000
_cell.length_c   1.000
_cell.angle_alpha   90.00
_cell.angle_beta   90.00
_cell.angle_gamma   90.00
#
_symmetry.space_group_name_H-M   'P 1'
#
loop_
_entity.id
_entity.type
_entity.pdbx_description
1 polymer ?
#
loop_
_entity_poly.entity_id
_entity_poly.type
_entity_poly.pdbx_seq_one_letter_code
_entity_poly.pdbx_strand_id
1 'polypeptide(L)'
;MQPLENADNDTSRVRLHTYTDSLINSEVLPENVLNGRMDSSCSPSAVHSRYWYPNLRFSVIFRGVLLLDSLVTIILWLTGGDSKYFIDNIAKFEFKHSVFDLAVLSLLKLPVYLYLIHHLEQITILSLDATHNLEDSSVDHHHHSPMLQQQQRRKQKRYIASMCAVSSLIFGYCLVKGCFILKDVVDNGGGIREVHNTYYACMIWCVVTSLACLLLSSFSSLAMRKLQNQRVLKYYNMTGQEVDQDGKPLSSDATLYKLIALAKPEAGLLIGGSTALLVTTAVQTVAPLFFGQVVDAALISMDKLNKKVLTLLGIYMVGSVFSLLRSWLFTLAGQRFV
;
A
#
# COMPACT_ATOMS: atom_id res chain seq x y z
N MET A 1 -19.29 -47.63 -42.60
CA MET A 1 -19.63 -47.90 -41.17
C MET A 1 -18.35 -48.18 -40.42
N GLN A 2 -17.85 -47.21 -39.66
CA GLN A 2 -17.23 -47.48 -38.35
C GLN A 2 -18.37 -47.94 -37.38
N PRO A 3 -18.14 -48.52 -36.19
CA PRO A 3 -16.98 -48.32 -35.29
C PRO A 3 -16.55 -49.53 -34.41
N LEU A 4 -15.48 -49.35 -33.63
CA LEU A 4 -15.30 -49.71 -32.20
C LEU A 4 -13.79 -49.53 -31.90
N GLU A 5 -13.40 -48.45 -31.23
CA GLU A 5 -13.37 -48.31 -29.77
C GLU A 5 -12.18 -49.07 -29.17
N ASN A 6 -11.15 -48.32 -28.78
CA ASN A 6 -10.49 -48.57 -27.51
C ASN A 6 -9.90 -47.28 -26.97
N ALA A 7 -10.33 -47.01 -25.74
CA ALA A 7 -10.04 -45.87 -24.91
C ALA A 7 -8.75 -46.09 -24.08
N ASP A 8 -8.44 -45.04 -23.34
CA ASP A 8 -7.49 -44.93 -22.23
C ASP A 8 -6.00 -44.82 -22.56
N ASN A 9 -5.52 -43.58 -22.50
CA ASN A 9 -4.63 -43.26 -21.38
C ASN A 9 -4.75 -41.79 -20.95
N ASP A 10 -5.18 -41.64 -19.71
CA ASP A 10 -5.34 -40.42 -18.95
C ASP A 10 -3.98 -40.02 -18.36
N THR A 11 -3.47 -38.83 -18.72
CA THR A 11 -2.43 -38.16 -17.93
C THR A 11 -2.69 -36.65 -17.94
N SER A 12 -3.44 -36.24 -16.92
CA SER A 12 -3.09 -35.08 -16.09
C SER A 12 -2.82 -33.78 -16.84
N ARG A 13 -3.84 -33.25 -17.51
CA ARG A 13 -3.93 -31.81 -17.75
C ARG A 13 -4.08 -31.08 -16.41
N VAL A 14 -2.94 -30.73 -15.82
CA VAL A 14 -2.87 -29.69 -14.79
C VAL A 14 -3.48 -28.43 -15.39
N ARG A 15 -4.74 -28.15 -15.02
CA ARG A 15 -5.33 -26.83 -15.21
C ARG A 15 -4.55 -25.87 -14.32
N LEU A 16 -3.47 -25.33 -14.85
CA LEU A 16 -2.86 -24.12 -14.32
C LEU A 16 -3.95 -23.06 -14.35
N HIS A 17 -4.41 -22.69 -13.16
CA HIS A 17 -5.29 -21.55 -12.96
C HIS A 17 -4.72 -20.37 -13.73
N THR A 18 -5.54 -19.87 -14.65
CA THR A 18 -5.35 -18.67 -15.44
C THR A 18 -5.28 -17.46 -14.51
N TYR A 19 -4.15 -17.29 -13.82
CA TYR A 19 -3.75 -15.98 -13.33
C TYR A 19 -3.10 -15.29 -14.52
N THR A 20 -3.66 -14.15 -14.89
CA THR A 20 -3.25 -13.27 -15.98
C THR A 20 -1.87 -12.65 -15.67
N ASP A 21 -0.84 -13.49 -15.70
CA ASP A 21 0.55 -13.10 -15.83
C ASP A 21 0.89 -13.17 -17.32
N SER A 22 1.49 -12.09 -17.82
CA SER A 22 1.98 -11.92 -19.18
C SER A 22 2.92 -13.07 -19.57
N LEU A 23 2.37 -14.11 -20.21
CA LEU A 23 3.12 -15.19 -20.84
C LEU A 23 3.73 -14.65 -22.14
N ILE A 24 5.01 -14.29 -22.09
CA ILE A 24 5.84 -14.15 -23.28
C ILE A 24 6.76 -15.38 -23.27
N ASN A 25 6.52 -16.29 -24.21
CA ASN A 25 7.49 -17.31 -24.59
C ASN A 25 8.48 -16.63 -25.56
N SER A 26 9.47 -15.92 -25.04
CA SER A 26 10.63 -15.52 -25.84
C SER A 26 11.64 -16.65 -25.75
N GLU A 27 11.70 -17.50 -26.79
CA GLU A 27 12.89 -18.30 -27.08
C GLU A 27 13.94 -17.35 -27.68
N VAL A 28 14.58 -16.53 -26.85
CA VAL A 28 15.70 -15.72 -27.30
C VAL A 28 16.90 -16.09 -26.44
N LEU A 29 17.81 -16.85 -27.07
CA LEU A 29 19.11 -17.17 -26.51
C LEU A 29 19.90 -15.85 -26.36
N PRO A 30 20.39 -15.49 -25.17
CA PRO A 30 21.21 -14.28 -25.02
C PRO A 30 22.50 -14.42 -25.83
N GLU A 31 22.80 -13.41 -26.66
CA GLU A 31 23.96 -13.36 -27.56
C GLU A 31 25.31 -13.45 -26.81
N ASN A 32 25.32 -13.13 -25.52
CA ASN A 32 26.49 -13.29 -24.64
C ASN A 32 26.84 -14.76 -24.34
N VAL A 33 25.93 -15.71 -24.58
CA VAL A 33 26.21 -17.16 -24.53
C VAL A 33 26.94 -17.62 -25.80
N LEU A 34 26.83 -16.89 -26.92
CA LEU A 34 27.57 -17.23 -28.14
C LEU A 34 29.06 -16.82 -28.10
N ASN A 35 29.42 -15.80 -27.30
CA ASN A 35 30.78 -15.27 -27.26
C ASN A 35 31.65 -15.87 -26.14
N GLY A 36 31.07 -16.65 -25.23
CA GLY A 36 31.80 -17.46 -24.26
C GLY A 36 32.10 -18.84 -24.84
N ARG A 37 33.37 -19.07 -25.20
CA ARG A 37 34.00 -20.37 -25.52
C ARG A 37 33.08 -21.58 -25.30
N MET A 38 32.48 -22.08 -26.39
CA MET A 38 31.72 -23.33 -26.40
C MET A 38 32.60 -24.49 -25.92
N ASP A 39 32.46 -24.87 -24.67
CA ASP A 39 32.75 -26.24 -24.27
C ASP A 39 31.66 -27.12 -24.90
N SER A 40 32.08 -28.01 -25.80
CA SER A 40 31.28 -28.77 -26.75
C SER A 40 30.37 -29.85 -26.15
N SER A 41 30.01 -29.76 -24.87
CA SER A 41 29.24 -30.79 -24.16
C SER A 41 27.89 -30.33 -23.60
N CYS A 42 27.46 -29.07 -23.80
CA CYS A 42 26.16 -28.61 -23.31
C CYS A 42 25.26 -28.17 -24.46
N SER A 43 24.18 -28.93 -24.67
CA SER A 43 23.05 -28.54 -25.53
C SER A 43 22.55 -27.14 -25.12
N PRO A 44 22.31 -26.20 -26.07
CA PRO A 44 21.71 -24.91 -25.77
C PRO A 44 20.31 -25.15 -25.24
N SER A 45 20.18 -25.16 -23.91
CA SER A 45 18.90 -25.35 -23.25
C SER A 45 18.11 -24.05 -23.45
N ALA A 46 16.96 -24.11 -24.11
CA ALA A 46 16.15 -22.92 -24.35
C ALA A 46 15.82 -22.27 -23.00
N VAL A 47 16.17 -20.99 -22.89
CA VAL A 47 15.96 -20.20 -21.69
C VAL A 47 14.69 -19.38 -21.92
N HIS A 48 13.68 -19.59 -21.08
CA HIS A 48 12.49 -18.76 -21.06
C HIS A 48 12.66 -17.64 -20.02
N SER A 49 12.55 -16.39 -20.44
CA SER A 49 12.57 -15.26 -19.53
C SER A 49 11.15 -14.87 -19.11
N ARG A 50 10.87 -14.80 -17.82
CA ARG A 50 9.61 -14.28 -17.28
C ARG A 50 9.87 -13.13 -16.32
N TYR A 51 9.05 -12.10 -16.43
CA TYR A 51 9.07 -11.00 -15.50
C TYR A 51 8.34 -11.34 -14.21
N TRP A 52 9.02 -11.12 -13.10
CA TRP A 52 8.45 -11.30 -11.77
C TRP A 52 8.25 -9.94 -11.10
N TYR A 53 7.10 -9.79 -10.43
CA TYR A 53 6.74 -8.60 -9.68
C TYR A 53 6.73 -8.94 -8.19
N PRO A 54 7.22 -8.06 -7.30
CA PRO A 54 7.22 -8.32 -5.87
C PRO A 54 5.80 -8.52 -5.33
N ASN A 55 5.66 -9.37 -4.31
CA ASN A 55 4.38 -9.62 -3.64
C ASN A 55 3.87 -8.39 -2.86
N LEU A 56 4.78 -7.59 -2.29
CA LEU A 56 4.45 -6.38 -1.54
C LEU A 56 4.29 -5.18 -2.49
N ARG A 57 3.16 -5.11 -3.18
CA ARG A 57 2.83 -4.01 -4.11
C ARG A 57 2.08 -2.90 -3.40
N PHE A 58 2.19 -1.67 -3.94
CA PHE A 58 1.38 -0.53 -3.49
C PHE A 58 -0.13 -0.85 -3.46
N SER A 59 -0.61 -1.60 -4.47
CA SER A 59 -1.99 -2.10 -4.55
C SER A 59 -2.40 -2.91 -3.31
N VAL A 60 -1.52 -3.79 -2.82
CA VAL A 60 -1.79 -4.62 -1.63
C VAL A 60 -1.86 -3.76 -0.37
N ILE A 61 -0.91 -2.84 -0.19
CA ILE A 61 -0.88 -1.92 0.96
C ILE A 61 -2.15 -1.05 0.98
N PHE A 62 -2.53 -0.48 -0.16
CA PHE A 62 -3.74 0.35 -0.27
C PHE A 62 -4.99 -0.46 0.07
N ARG A 63 -5.15 -1.67 -0.47
CA ARG A 63 -6.27 -2.57 -0.15
C ARG A 63 -6.34 -2.88 1.35
N GLY A 64 -5.20 -3.13 1.98
CA GLY A 64 -5.12 -3.38 3.43
C GLY A 64 -5.62 -2.19 4.25
N VAL A 65 -5.18 -0.97 3.91
CA VAL A 65 -5.62 0.26 4.59
C VAL A 65 -7.14 0.47 4.44
N LEU A 66 -7.69 0.26 3.25
CA LEU A 66 -9.14 0.37 3.01
C LEU A 66 -9.95 -0.64 3.82
N LEU A 67 -9.50 -1.90 3.86
CA LEU A 67 -10.20 -2.94 4.62
C LEU A 67 -10.20 -2.62 6.11
N LEU A 68 -9.07 -2.18 6.65
CA LEU A 68 -8.95 -1.78 8.05
C LEU A 68 -9.88 -0.59 8.35
N ASP A 69 -9.93 0.41 7.46
CA ASP A 69 -10.80 1.57 7.61
C ASP A 69 -12.30 1.20 7.62
N SER A 70 -12.76 0.39 6.66
CA SER A 70 -14.14 -0.08 6.63
C SER A 70 -14.49 -0.92 7.86
N LEU A 71 -13.59 -1.80 8.31
CA LEU A 71 -13.80 -2.62 9.52
C LEU A 71 -13.92 -1.76 10.78
N VAL A 72 -12.99 -0.82 10.99
CA VAL A 72 -13.01 0.06 12.18
C VAL A 72 -14.27 0.94 12.18
N THR A 73 -14.67 1.46 11.03
CA THR A 73 -15.88 2.29 10.92
C THR A 73 -17.14 1.48 11.26
N ILE A 74 -17.26 0.24 10.77
CA ILE A 74 -18.38 -0.65 11.08
C ILE A 74 -18.40 -1.02 12.56
N ILE A 75 -17.24 -1.36 13.15
CA ILE A 75 -17.14 -1.69 14.57
C ILE A 75 -17.54 -0.50 15.44
N LEU A 76 -17.04 0.71 15.14
CA LEU A 76 -17.39 1.93 15.88
C LEU A 76 -18.88 2.27 15.77
N TRP A 77 -19.47 2.04 14.59
CA TRP A 77 -20.91 2.20 14.38
C TRP A 77 -21.73 1.21 15.22
N LEU A 78 -21.36 -0.08 15.22
CA LEU A 78 -22.05 -1.12 15.99
C LEU A 78 -21.86 -0.97 17.51
N THR A 79 -20.70 -0.48 17.95
CA THR A 79 -20.36 -0.36 19.37
C THR A 79 -21.04 0.85 20.04
N GLY A 80 -21.58 1.80 19.29
CA GLY A 80 -22.39 2.91 19.83
C GLY A 80 -23.80 2.53 20.30
N GLY A 81 -24.08 1.24 20.44
CA GLY A 81 -25.41 0.67 20.63
C GLY A 81 -26.01 0.90 22.00
N ASP A 82 -26.73 2.01 22.15
CA ASP A 82 -27.98 1.98 22.91
C ASP A 82 -29.13 1.69 21.94
N SER A 83 -30.09 0.83 22.31
CA SER A 83 -31.16 0.39 21.40
C SER A 83 -31.99 1.58 20.88
N LYS A 84 -32.13 2.63 21.69
CA LYS A 84 -32.81 3.87 21.29
C LYS A 84 -32.00 4.67 20.26
N TYR A 85 -30.68 4.73 20.40
CA TYR A 85 -29.78 5.39 19.44
C TYR A 85 -29.81 4.70 18.08
N PHE A 86 -29.83 3.37 18.04
CA PHE A 86 -29.91 2.62 16.79
C PHE A 86 -31.25 2.82 16.08
N ILE A 87 -32.36 2.77 16.85
CA ILE A 87 -33.71 2.98 16.32
C ILE A 87 -33.88 4.42 15.83
N ASP A 88 -33.47 5.43 16.58
CA ASP A 88 -33.58 6.83 16.14
C ASP A 88 -32.70 7.10 14.90
N ASN A 89 -31.50 6.51 14.79
CA ASN A 89 -30.62 6.68 13.63
C ASN A 89 -31.15 6.05 12.33
N ILE A 90 -31.92 4.96 12.43
CA ILE A 90 -32.46 4.22 11.27
C ILE A 90 -33.89 4.67 10.94
N ALA A 91 -34.74 4.89 11.95
CA ALA A 91 -36.16 5.21 11.77
C ALA A 91 -36.44 6.70 11.63
N LYS A 92 -35.63 7.58 12.25
CA LYS A 92 -35.73 9.05 12.12
C LYS A 92 -34.44 9.58 11.49
N PHE A 93 -34.18 9.17 10.26
CA PHE A 93 -32.99 9.58 9.53
C PHE A 93 -32.97 11.10 9.34
N GLU A 94 -32.16 11.78 10.15
CA GLU A 94 -31.79 13.18 9.94
C GLU A 94 -30.34 13.26 9.48
N PHE A 95 -30.14 13.84 8.30
CA PHE A 95 -28.83 13.95 7.64
C PHE A 95 -27.76 14.65 8.51
N LYS A 96 -28.20 15.50 9.45
CA LYS A 96 -27.32 16.24 10.36
C LYS A 96 -26.78 15.40 11.52
N HIS A 97 -27.54 14.41 11.99
CA HIS A 97 -27.25 13.71 13.24
C HIS A 97 -26.96 12.22 13.08
N SER A 98 -27.33 11.59 11.95
CA SER A 98 -27.14 10.14 11.79
C SER A 98 -25.68 9.76 11.52
N VAL A 99 -25.14 8.68 12.10
CA VAL A 99 -23.82 8.08 11.72
C VAL A 99 -23.97 7.06 10.59
N PHE A 100 -25.21 6.64 10.32
CA PHE A 100 -25.51 5.58 9.39
C PHE A 100 -24.97 5.86 7.98
N ASP A 101 -25.07 7.11 7.53
CA ASP A 101 -24.54 7.53 6.23
C ASP A 101 -23.00 7.44 6.15
N LEU A 102 -22.24 7.71 7.22
CA LEU A 102 -20.79 7.48 7.24
C LEU A 102 -20.46 5.99 7.15
N ALA A 103 -21.20 5.15 7.89
CA ALA A 103 -21.01 3.71 7.83
C ALA A 103 -21.32 3.17 6.42
N VAL A 104 -22.44 3.59 5.82
CA VAL A 104 -22.81 3.23 4.44
C VAL A 104 -21.79 3.74 3.44
N LEU A 105 -21.30 4.98 3.59
CA LEU A 105 -20.27 5.54 2.73
C LEU A 105 -18.95 4.74 2.84
N SER A 106 -18.58 4.33 4.05
CA SER A 106 -17.39 3.50 4.30
C SER A 106 -17.50 2.10 3.69
N LEU A 107 -18.71 1.57 3.60
CA LEU A 107 -19.00 0.27 2.98
C LEU A 107 -19.05 0.39 1.45
N LEU A 108 -19.67 1.45 0.93
CA LEU A 108 -19.80 1.69 -0.51
C LEU A 108 -18.46 2.04 -1.16
N LYS A 109 -17.59 2.78 -0.47
CA LYS A 109 -16.29 3.19 -1.03
C LYS A 109 -15.36 2.00 -1.26
N LEU A 110 -15.44 0.95 -0.43
CA LEU A 110 -14.57 -0.21 -0.52
C LEU A 110 -14.59 -0.88 -1.91
N PRO A 111 -15.71 -1.37 -2.45
CA PRO A 111 -15.74 -1.99 -3.77
C PRO A 111 -15.33 -1.03 -4.89
N VAL A 112 -15.67 0.26 -4.78
CA VAL A 112 -15.29 1.28 -5.77
C VAL A 112 -13.76 1.41 -5.85
N TYR A 113 -13.08 1.52 -4.71
CA TYR A 113 -11.63 1.61 -4.69
C TYR A 113 -10.95 0.30 -5.09
N LEU A 114 -11.48 -0.85 -4.67
CA LEU A 114 -10.95 -2.15 -5.08
C LEU A 114 -10.98 -2.30 -6.61
N TYR A 115 -12.09 -1.92 -7.24
CA TYR A 115 -12.25 -1.91 -8.68
C TYR A 115 -11.25 -0.97 -9.37
N LEU A 116 -11.16 0.29 -8.91
CA LEU A 116 -10.28 1.30 -9.50
C LEU A 116 -8.80 0.89 -9.40
N ILE A 117 -8.37 0.40 -8.24
CA ILE A 117 -6.98 -0.02 -8.00
C ILE A 117 -6.63 -1.24 -8.83
N HIS A 118 -7.53 -2.23 -8.90
CA HIS A 118 -7.33 -3.42 -9.71
C HIS A 118 -7.14 -3.06 -11.19
N HIS A 119 -8.01 -2.22 -11.74
CA HIS A 119 -7.87 -1.76 -13.12
C HIS A 119 -6.64 -0.90 -13.36
N LEU A 120 -6.27 -0.03 -12.40
CA LEU A 120 -5.07 0.78 -12.49
C LEU A 120 -3.81 -0.10 -12.54
N GLU A 121 -3.75 -1.14 -11.72
CA GLU A 121 -2.64 -2.11 -11.69
C GLU A 121 -2.56 -2.89 -13.02
N GLN A 122 -3.68 -3.45 -13.48
CA GLN A 122 -3.77 -4.18 -14.76
C GLN A 122 -3.27 -3.33 -15.94
N ILE A 123 -3.76 -2.09 -16.07
CA ILE A 123 -3.35 -1.19 -17.15
C ILE A 123 -1.87 -0.82 -17.05
N THR A 124 -1.36 -0.64 -15.83
CA THR A 124 0.05 -0.29 -15.61
C THR A 124 0.96 -1.44 -16.04
N ILE A 125 0.63 -2.69 -15.68
CA ILE A 125 1.37 -3.90 -16.10
C ILE A 125 1.34 -4.04 -17.63
N LEU A 126 0.15 -3.98 -18.24
CA LEU A 126 -0.02 -4.04 -19.70
C LEU A 126 0.77 -2.97 -20.45
N SER A 127 0.83 -1.75 -19.89
CA SER A 127 1.61 -0.66 -20.49
C SER A 127 3.12 -0.87 -20.40
N LEU A 128 3.56 -1.62 -19.39
CA LEU A 128 4.96 -1.94 -19.18
C LEU A 128 5.43 -3.08 -20.10
N ASP A 129 4.57 -4.08 -20.29
CA ASP A 129 4.82 -5.17 -21.24
C ASP A 129 4.92 -4.65 -22.68
N ALA A 130 3.98 -3.78 -23.07
CA ALA A 130 3.97 -3.18 -24.39
C ALA A 130 5.24 -2.34 -24.66
N THR A 131 5.81 -1.68 -23.65
CA THR A 131 7.05 -0.92 -23.84
C THR A 131 8.27 -1.81 -24.08
N HIS A 132 8.35 -2.94 -23.39
CA HIS A 132 9.52 -3.79 -23.47
C HIS A 132 9.56 -4.61 -24.76
N ASN A 133 8.42 -5.14 -25.20
CA ASN A 133 8.34 -5.89 -26.47
C ASN A 133 8.80 -5.06 -27.68
N LEU A 134 8.67 -3.73 -27.59
CA LEU A 134 9.12 -2.79 -28.62
C LEU A 134 10.62 -2.54 -28.58
N GLU A 135 11.25 -2.65 -27.41
CA GLU A 135 12.69 -2.51 -27.24
C GLU A 135 13.41 -3.74 -27.79
N ASP A 136 12.92 -4.95 -27.50
CA ASP A 136 13.47 -6.19 -28.07
C ASP A 136 13.22 -6.33 -29.58
N SER A 137 12.08 -5.84 -30.09
CA SER A 137 11.76 -5.90 -31.53
C SER A 137 12.36 -4.76 -32.36
N SER A 138 13.14 -3.87 -31.72
CA SER A 138 13.72 -2.68 -32.37
C SER A 138 14.80 -2.98 -33.41
N VAL A 139 15.11 -4.25 -33.66
CA VAL A 139 15.98 -4.66 -34.76
C VAL A 139 15.32 -4.50 -36.14
N ASP A 140 13.98 -4.54 -36.30
CA ASP A 140 13.41 -4.52 -37.68
C ASP A 140 12.03 -3.84 -37.96
N HIS A 141 11.23 -3.39 -36.98
CA HIS A 141 9.88 -2.85 -37.31
C HIS A 141 9.50 -1.53 -36.60
N HIS A 142 9.56 -0.42 -37.36
CA HIS A 142 9.61 0.93 -36.81
C HIS A 142 8.38 1.84 -37.01
N HIS A 143 7.17 1.33 -37.34
CA HIS A 143 6.09 2.25 -37.75
C HIS A 143 4.68 2.13 -37.14
N HIS A 144 4.36 1.19 -36.24
CA HIS A 144 2.97 1.06 -35.75
C HIS A 144 2.72 1.20 -34.24
N SER A 145 3.77 1.39 -33.43
CA SER A 145 3.70 1.21 -31.98
C SER A 145 3.42 2.45 -31.09
N PRO A 146 3.67 3.72 -31.49
CA PRO A 146 3.60 4.83 -30.54
C PRO A 146 2.15 5.20 -30.15
N MET A 147 1.18 4.90 -31.00
CA MET A 147 -0.23 5.28 -30.76
C MET A 147 -0.87 4.46 -29.62
N LEU A 148 -0.61 3.15 -29.55
CA LEU A 148 -1.15 2.28 -28.50
C LEU A 148 -0.58 2.63 -27.11
N GLN A 149 0.72 2.91 -27.05
CA GLN A 149 1.39 3.32 -25.81
C GLN A 149 0.85 4.66 -25.29
N GLN A 150 0.62 5.63 -26.19
CA GLN A 150 0.02 6.91 -25.81
C GLN A 150 -1.42 6.74 -25.31
N GLN A 151 -2.20 5.86 -25.93
CA GLN A 151 -3.57 5.57 -25.51
C GLN A 151 -3.63 4.95 -24.10
N GLN A 152 -2.73 4.00 -23.79
CA GLN A 152 -2.65 3.38 -22.47
C GLN A 152 -2.23 4.38 -21.38
N ARG A 153 -1.24 5.23 -21.64
CA ARG A 153 -0.85 6.31 -20.70
C ARG A 153 -2.00 7.28 -20.43
N ARG A 154 -2.82 7.60 -21.45
CA ARG A 154 -4.02 8.43 -21.27
C ARG A 154 -5.06 7.72 -20.40
N LYS A 155 -5.30 6.42 -20.63
CA LYS A 155 -6.20 5.61 -19.78
C LYS A 155 -5.71 5.58 -18.33
N GLN A 156 -4.43 5.31 -18.10
CA GLN A 156 -3.83 5.31 -16.76
C GLN A 156 -4.04 6.66 -16.04
N LYS A 157 -3.75 7.78 -16.71
CA LYS A 157 -4.01 9.12 -16.15
C LYS A 157 -5.49 9.37 -15.80
N ARG A 158 -6.42 8.86 -16.62
CA ARG A 158 -7.86 8.96 -16.33
C ARG A 158 -8.26 8.18 -15.07
N TYR A 159 -7.73 6.97 -14.87
CA TYR A 159 -7.99 6.18 -13.66
C TYR A 159 -7.38 6.80 -12.41
N ILE A 160 -6.16 7.37 -12.50
CA ILE A 160 -5.56 8.11 -11.38
C ILE A 160 -6.40 9.36 -11.06
N ALA A 161 -6.81 10.11 -12.09
CA ALA A 161 -7.66 11.29 -11.90
C ALA A 161 -9.02 10.94 -11.30
N SER A 162 -9.65 9.83 -11.73
CA SER A 162 -10.92 9.38 -11.14
C SER A 162 -10.77 8.94 -9.69
N MET A 163 -9.69 8.23 -9.33
CA MET A 163 -9.38 7.91 -7.93
C MET A 163 -9.21 9.15 -7.07
N CYS A 164 -8.45 10.16 -7.53
CA CYS A 164 -8.26 11.42 -6.82
C CYS A 164 -9.57 12.20 -6.68
N ALA A 165 -10.42 12.22 -7.72
CA ALA A 165 -11.72 12.87 -7.70
C ALA A 165 -12.66 12.21 -6.67
N VAL A 166 -12.77 10.88 -6.71
CA VAL A 166 -13.58 10.12 -5.73
C VAL A 166 -13.07 10.36 -4.30
N SER A 167 -11.74 10.37 -4.10
CA SER A 167 -11.13 10.65 -2.78
C SER A 167 -11.46 12.06 -2.29
N SER A 168 -11.39 13.05 -3.18
CA SER A 168 -11.66 14.45 -2.85
C SER A 168 -13.14 14.67 -2.51
N LEU A 169 -14.06 14.01 -3.24
CA LEU A 169 -15.49 14.06 -2.95
C LEU A 169 -15.83 13.45 -1.60
N ILE A 170 -15.29 12.26 -1.29
CA ILE A 170 -15.52 11.59 0.00
C ILE A 170 -14.94 12.42 1.15
N PHE A 171 -13.72 12.94 1.00
CA PHE A 171 -13.10 13.79 2.00
C PHE A 171 -13.88 15.09 2.23
N GLY A 172 -14.33 15.75 1.15
CA GLY A 172 -15.17 16.94 1.24
C GLY A 172 -16.48 16.67 1.99
N TYR A 173 -17.12 15.53 1.72
CA TYR A 173 -18.32 15.12 2.45
C TYR A 173 -18.06 14.92 3.94
N CYS A 174 -17.00 14.18 4.32
CA CYS A 174 -16.63 13.98 5.72
C CYS A 174 -16.30 15.29 6.44
N LEU A 175 -15.61 16.22 5.76
CA LEU A 175 -15.30 17.54 6.31
C LEU A 175 -16.55 18.39 6.53
N VAL A 176 -17.42 18.52 5.53
CA VAL A 176 -18.64 19.33 5.64
C VAL A 176 -19.50 18.81 6.79
N LYS A 177 -19.63 17.50 6.91
CA LYS A 177 -20.37 16.88 8.00
C LYS A 177 -19.71 17.10 9.36
N GLY A 178 -18.39 16.91 9.45
CA GLY A 178 -17.62 17.23 10.66
C GLY A 178 -17.80 18.68 11.12
N CYS A 179 -17.78 19.63 10.19
CA CYS A 179 -18.00 21.05 10.46
C CYS A 179 -19.43 21.36 10.95
N PHE A 180 -20.45 20.72 10.36
CA PHE A 180 -21.84 20.90 10.81
C PHE A 180 -22.04 20.47 12.26
N ILE A 181 -21.48 19.32 12.62
CA ILE A 181 -21.56 18.80 14.00
C ILE A 181 -20.79 19.70 14.95
N LEU A 182 -19.58 20.14 14.57
CA LEU A 182 -18.78 21.04 15.40
C LEU A 182 -19.51 22.36 15.65
N LYS A 183 -20.16 22.92 14.63
CA LYS A 183 -20.99 24.12 14.77
C LYS A 183 -22.16 23.90 15.73
N ASP A 184 -22.86 22.79 15.62
CA ASP A 184 -23.98 22.44 16.50
C ASP A 184 -23.54 22.28 17.97
N VAL A 185 -22.35 21.72 18.20
CA VAL A 185 -21.74 21.61 19.55
C VAL A 185 -21.40 22.98 20.14
N VAL A 186 -20.87 23.90 19.33
CA VAL A 186 -20.47 25.24 19.77
C VAL A 186 -21.69 26.14 20.01
N ASP A 187 -22.66 26.13 19.10
CA ASP A 187 -23.83 27.01 19.15
C ASP A 187 -24.82 26.60 20.28
N ASN A 188 -24.95 25.31 20.58
CA ASN A 188 -25.88 24.81 21.61
C ASN A 188 -25.25 24.62 23.01
N GLY A 189 -24.02 25.12 23.23
CA GLY A 189 -23.44 25.28 24.58
C GLY A 189 -23.39 24.01 25.45
N GLY A 190 -23.07 22.85 24.87
CA GLY A 190 -22.95 21.58 25.60
C GLY A 190 -24.29 20.91 25.97
N GLY A 191 -25.43 21.49 25.59
CA GLY A 191 -26.75 20.91 25.77
C GLY A 191 -27.09 19.91 24.67
N ILE A 192 -26.37 18.80 24.58
CA ILE A 192 -26.68 17.75 23.61
C ILE A 192 -27.20 16.53 24.35
N ARG A 193 -28.47 16.22 24.10
CA ARG A 193 -29.05 14.88 24.02
C ARG A 193 -27.94 13.83 23.84
N GLU A 194 -27.53 13.18 24.92
CA GLU A 194 -26.32 12.35 25.10
C GLU A 194 -25.87 11.62 23.82
N VAL A 195 -25.06 12.28 22.97
CA VAL A 195 -24.47 11.60 21.81
C VAL A 195 -23.30 10.79 22.35
N HIS A 196 -23.37 9.48 22.15
CA HIS A 196 -22.39 8.56 22.71
C HIS A 196 -20.97 8.89 22.22
N ASN A 197 -19.95 8.76 23.08
CA ASN A 197 -18.55 9.09 22.76
C ASN A 197 -18.02 8.36 21.50
N THR A 198 -18.57 7.19 21.16
CA THR A 198 -18.23 6.45 19.94
C THR A 198 -18.62 7.18 18.66
N TYR A 199 -19.61 8.08 18.69
CA TYR A 199 -20.00 8.94 17.58
C TYR A 199 -18.84 9.86 17.17
N TYR A 200 -18.28 10.57 18.15
CA TYR A 200 -17.16 11.48 17.93
C TYR A 200 -15.92 10.71 17.46
N ALA A 201 -15.66 9.54 18.04
CA ALA A 201 -14.57 8.67 17.60
C ALA A 201 -14.73 8.22 16.14
N CYS A 202 -15.94 7.81 15.74
CA CYS A 202 -16.25 7.42 14.36
C CYS A 202 -16.05 8.58 13.37
N MET A 203 -16.51 9.79 13.73
CA MET A 203 -16.34 10.98 12.92
C MET A 203 -14.87 11.36 12.72
N ILE A 204 -14.09 11.42 13.81
CA ILE A 204 -12.66 11.72 13.74
C ILE A 204 -11.94 10.67 12.89
N TRP A 205 -12.24 9.39 13.12
CA TRP A 205 -11.71 8.29 12.33
C TRP A 205 -12.00 8.49 10.84
N CYS A 206 -13.25 8.74 10.46
CA CYS A 206 -13.64 8.92 9.05
C CYS A 206 -12.97 10.12 8.37
N VAL A 207 -12.73 11.23 9.10
CA VAL A 207 -11.99 12.38 8.56
C VAL A 207 -10.53 12.02 8.33
N VAL A 208 -9.88 11.37 9.32
CA VAL A 208 -8.48 10.95 9.24
C VAL A 208 -8.28 9.93 8.12
N THR A 209 -9.14 8.93 8.01
CA THR A 209 -8.98 7.88 6.98
C THR A 209 -9.32 8.39 5.59
N SER A 210 -10.28 9.31 5.45
CA SER A 210 -10.54 10.00 4.18
C SER A 210 -9.34 10.83 3.71
N LEU A 211 -8.66 11.51 4.64
CA LEU A 211 -7.41 12.23 4.33
C LEU A 211 -6.29 11.25 3.93
N ALA A 212 -6.13 10.16 4.67
CA ALA A 212 -5.13 9.13 4.34
C ALA A 212 -5.38 8.52 2.94
N CYS A 213 -6.63 8.24 2.59
CA CYS A 213 -7.00 7.77 1.25
C CYS A 213 -6.68 8.80 0.16
N LEU A 214 -6.91 10.09 0.41
CA LEU A 214 -6.57 11.17 -0.54
C LEU A 214 -5.06 11.27 -0.77
N LEU A 215 -4.26 11.15 0.29
CA LEU A 215 -2.80 11.14 0.21
C LEU A 215 -2.29 9.91 -0.54
N LEU A 216 -2.81 8.73 -0.24
CA LEU A 216 -2.46 7.49 -0.93
C LEU A 216 -2.85 7.56 -2.42
N SER A 217 -4.03 8.07 -2.75
CA SER A 217 -4.48 8.27 -4.14
C SER A 217 -3.55 9.22 -4.90
N SER A 218 -3.08 10.30 -4.25
CA SER A 218 -2.10 11.22 -4.85
C SER A 218 -0.74 10.54 -5.05
N PHE A 219 -0.29 9.75 -4.08
CA PHE A 219 0.96 9.00 -4.12
C PHE A 219 0.95 7.83 -5.14
N SER A 220 -0.23 7.33 -5.51
CA SER A 220 -0.39 6.24 -6.49
C SER A 220 0.35 6.52 -7.80
N SER A 221 0.37 7.79 -8.23
CA SER A 221 1.07 8.21 -9.45
C SER A 221 2.59 7.98 -9.39
N LEU A 222 3.20 8.20 -8.23
CA LEU A 222 4.62 7.99 -7.99
C LEU A 222 4.92 6.49 -7.80
N ALA A 223 4.07 5.79 -7.06
CA ALA A 223 4.21 4.37 -6.82
C ALA A 223 4.15 3.56 -8.14
N MET A 224 3.23 3.91 -9.04
CA MET A 224 3.12 3.26 -10.35
C MET A 224 4.33 3.50 -11.26
N ARG A 225 5.00 4.67 -11.16
CA ARG A 225 6.27 4.91 -11.84
C ARG A 225 7.40 4.07 -11.24
N LYS A 226 7.42 3.90 -9.91
CA LYS A 226 8.43 3.06 -9.25
C LYS A 226 8.29 1.58 -9.56
N LEU A 227 7.09 1.08 -9.90
CA LEU A 227 6.90 -0.31 -10.34
C LEU A 227 7.73 -0.67 -11.58
N GLN A 228 8.05 0.31 -12.44
CA GLN A 228 8.90 0.08 -13.60
C GLN A 228 10.31 -0.37 -13.19
N ASN A 229 10.84 0.23 -12.11
CA ASN A 229 12.18 -0.04 -11.61
C ASN A 229 12.26 -1.27 -10.69
N GLN A 230 11.13 -1.77 -10.20
CA GLN A 230 11.05 -2.92 -9.29
C GLN A 230 10.84 -4.25 -10.03
N ARG A 231 10.82 -4.21 -11.35
CA ARG A 231 10.67 -5.39 -12.19
C ARG A 231 11.98 -6.16 -12.21
N VAL A 232 11.94 -7.44 -11.86
CA VAL A 232 13.11 -8.34 -11.93
C VAL A 232 12.87 -9.34 -13.04
N LEU A 233 13.77 -9.37 -14.02
CA LEU A 233 13.79 -10.38 -15.06
C LEU A 233 14.33 -11.67 -14.46
N LYS A 234 13.58 -12.76 -14.58
CA LYS A 234 13.99 -14.09 -14.15
C LYS A 234 14.09 -15.01 -15.35
N TYR A 235 15.15 -15.80 -15.42
CA TYR A 235 15.36 -16.81 -16.46
C TYR A 235 14.97 -18.18 -15.93
N TYR A 236 14.34 -18.99 -16.78
CA TYR A 236 13.90 -20.35 -16.47
C TYR A 236 14.45 -21.32 -17.51
N ASN A 237 14.91 -22.48 -17.06
CA ASN A 237 15.30 -23.56 -17.96
C ASN A 237 14.05 -24.29 -18.50
N MET A 238 14.21 -25.17 -19.50
CA MET A 238 13.14 -26.05 -20.01
C MET A 238 12.51 -26.93 -18.91
N THR A 239 13.24 -27.18 -17.82
CA THR A 239 12.75 -27.91 -16.63
C THR A 239 11.93 -27.06 -15.66
N GLY A 240 11.76 -25.75 -15.94
CA GLY A 240 11.03 -24.82 -15.08
C GLY A 240 11.80 -24.30 -13.86
N GLN A 241 13.11 -24.59 -13.77
CA GLN A 241 13.97 -24.12 -12.69
C GLN A 241 14.50 -22.71 -12.97
N GLU A 242 14.49 -21.82 -11.97
CA GLU A 242 15.11 -20.48 -12.07
C GLU A 242 16.62 -20.61 -12.29
N VAL A 243 17.15 -19.88 -13.26
CA VAL A 243 18.55 -19.93 -13.70
C VAL A 243 19.15 -18.54 -13.62
N ASP A 244 20.41 -18.46 -13.22
CA ASP A 244 21.19 -17.21 -13.30
C ASP A 244 21.59 -16.89 -14.75
N GLN A 245 22.11 -15.68 -14.99
CA GLN A 245 22.65 -15.25 -16.28
C GLN A 245 23.70 -16.23 -16.84
N ASP A 246 24.42 -16.94 -15.97
CA ASP A 246 25.44 -17.93 -16.30
C ASP A 246 24.89 -19.35 -16.52
N GLY A 247 23.57 -19.55 -16.59
CA GLY A 247 22.98 -20.88 -16.84
C GLY A 247 22.99 -21.82 -15.63
N LYS A 248 23.38 -21.34 -14.44
CA LYS A 248 23.40 -22.13 -13.20
C LYS A 248 22.05 -22.10 -12.49
N PRO A 249 21.55 -23.23 -11.97
CA PRO A 249 20.29 -23.27 -11.23
C PRO A 249 20.40 -22.41 -9.97
N LEU A 250 19.53 -21.40 -9.87
CA LEU A 250 19.50 -20.51 -8.72
C LEU A 250 18.79 -21.23 -7.58
N SER A 251 19.53 -21.55 -6.51
CA SER A 251 18.91 -22.07 -5.28
C SER A 251 18.10 -20.92 -4.66
N SER A 252 16.77 -21.00 -4.76
CA SER A 252 15.79 -20.02 -4.28
C SER A 252 15.66 -19.96 -2.75
N ASP A 253 16.80 -19.92 -2.05
CA ASP A 253 16.87 -19.73 -0.60
C ASP A 253 17.93 -18.69 -0.26
N ALA A 254 17.67 -17.46 -0.71
CA ALA A 254 18.12 -16.28 0.01
C ALA A 254 17.27 -16.14 1.27
N THR A 255 17.48 -17.06 2.22
CA THR A 255 16.81 -17.05 3.52
C THR A 255 17.01 -15.67 4.14
N LEU A 256 15.98 -15.06 4.72
CA LEU A 256 16.11 -13.84 5.55
C LEU A 256 17.27 -13.93 6.53
N TYR A 257 17.58 -15.15 6.99
CA TYR A 257 18.75 -15.48 7.78
C TYR A 257 20.09 -15.13 7.11
N LYS A 258 20.28 -15.39 5.81
CA LYS A 258 21.49 -15.00 5.07
C LYS A 258 21.60 -13.48 4.92
N LEU A 259 20.48 -12.78 4.68
CA LEU A 259 20.43 -11.31 4.66
C LEU A 259 20.77 -10.71 6.03
N ILE A 260 20.23 -11.28 7.11
CA ILE A 260 20.54 -10.88 8.49
C ILE A 260 22.00 -11.23 8.84
N ALA A 261 22.51 -12.38 8.38
CA ALA A 261 23.90 -12.77 8.56
C ALA A 261 24.87 -11.83 7.83
N LEU A 262 24.46 -11.29 6.67
CA LEU A 262 25.21 -10.28 5.94
C LEU A 262 25.17 -8.90 6.63
N ALA A 263 24.09 -8.60 7.35
CA ALA A 263 23.96 -7.39 8.18
C ALA A 263 24.67 -7.48 9.54
N LYS A 264 25.25 -8.64 9.90
CA LYS A 264 25.94 -8.88 11.17
C LYS A 264 27.04 -7.85 11.53
N PRO A 265 27.93 -7.39 10.62
CA PRO A 265 28.92 -6.37 10.96
C PRO A 265 28.30 -5.02 11.35
N GLU A 266 27.05 -4.73 10.93
CA GLU A 266 26.37 -3.45 11.18
C GLU A 266 25.20 -3.58 12.17
N ALA A 267 25.09 -4.71 12.87
CA ALA A 267 24.02 -4.97 13.83
C ALA A 267 23.97 -3.92 14.96
N GLY A 268 25.12 -3.36 15.34
CA GLY A 268 25.20 -2.29 16.34
C GLY A 268 24.43 -1.02 15.94
N LEU A 269 24.55 -0.60 14.68
CA LEU A 269 23.82 0.57 14.16
C LEU A 269 22.32 0.29 14.10
N LEU A 270 21.92 -0.92 13.69
CA LEU A 270 20.51 -1.33 13.63
C LEU A 270 19.86 -1.38 15.01
N ILE A 271 20.55 -1.92 16.02
CA ILE A 271 20.06 -1.97 17.41
C ILE A 271 19.98 -0.54 17.97
N GLY A 272 20.98 0.31 17.69
CA GLY A 272 20.95 1.73 18.06
C GLY A 272 19.75 2.47 17.45
N GLY A 273 19.51 2.27 16.14
CA GLY A 273 18.35 2.87 15.46
C GLY A 273 17.03 2.37 16.03
N SER A 274 16.93 1.08 16.36
CA SER A 274 15.73 0.45 16.93
C SER A 274 15.44 0.94 18.35
N THR A 275 16.46 1.11 19.20
CA THR A 275 16.28 1.66 20.55
C THR A 275 15.86 3.13 20.49
N ALA A 276 16.47 3.92 19.61
CA ALA A 276 16.04 5.30 19.38
C ALA A 276 14.59 5.39 18.84
N LEU A 277 14.19 4.42 18.03
CA LEU A 277 12.81 4.26 17.58
C LEU A 277 11.85 4.01 18.75
N LEU A 278 12.18 3.11 19.68
CA LEU A 278 11.36 2.86 20.86
C LEU A 278 11.19 4.11 21.73
N VAL A 279 12.28 4.87 21.96
CA VAL A 279 12.21 6.13 22.73
C VAL A 279 11.35 7.16 22.00
N THR A 280 11.49 7.29 20.68
CA THR A 280 10.68 8.21 19.88
C THR A 280 9.19 7.86 19.96
N THR A 281 8.86 6.57 19.86
CA THR A 281 7.47 6.09 20.00
C THR A 281 6.93 6.38 21.40
N ALA A 282 7.70 6.11 22.46
CA ALA A 282 7.30 6.40 23.83
C ALA A 282 6.99 7.90 24.04
N VAL A 283 7.85 8.79 23.53
CA VAL A 283 7.63 10.25 23.59
C VAL A 283 6.34 10.66 22.88
N GLN A 284 6.06 10.09 21.71
CA GLN A 284 4.83 10.37 20.95
C GLN A 284 3.56 9.89 21.68
N THR A 285 3.63 8.73 22.35
CA THR A 285 2.52 8.20 23.16
C THR A 285 2.26 9.05 24.40
N VAL A 286 3.32 9.61 24.99
CA VAL A 286 3.24 10.39 26.23
C VAL A 286 2.74 11.83 25.98
N ALA A 287 2.96 12.40 24.79
CA ALA A 287 2.61 13.79 24.49
C ALA A 287 1.12 14.15 24.75
N PRO A 288 0.10 13.37 24.32
CA PRO A 288 -1.30 13.68 24.62
C PRO A 288 -1.63 13.75 26.11
N LEU A 289 -0.99 12.91 26.93
CA LEU A 289 -1.18 12.89 28.38
C LEU A 289 -0.70 14.21 29.01
N PHE A 290 0.46 14.71 28.57
CA PHE A 290 1.00 15.98 29.06
C PHE A 290 0.21 17.18 28.55
N PHE A 291 -0.36 17.13 27.34
CA PHE A 291 -1.28 18.17 26.89
C PHE A 291 -2.49 18.31 27.81
N GLY A 292 -3.09 17.19 28.25
CA GLY A 292 -4.17 17.22 29.24
C GLY A 292 -3.75 17.94 30.53
N GLN A 293 -2.58 17.61 31.07
CA GLN A 293 -2.06 18.26 32.28
C GLN A 293 -1.78 19.77 32.10
N VAL A 294 -1.38 20.19 30.90
CA VAL A 294 -1.16 21.61 30.59
C VAL A 294 -2.49 22.36 30.58
N VAL A 295 -3.54 21.76 30.01
CA VAL A 295 -4.89 22.33 30.02
C VAL A 295 -5.42 22.45 31.46
N ASP A 296 -5.28 21.40 32.26
CA ASP A 296 -5.72 21.42 33.66
C ASP A 296 -4.97 22.47 34.50
N ALA A 297 -3.65 22.63 34.26
CA ALA A 297 -2.84 23.62 34.96
C ALA A 297 -3.19 25.07 34.55
N ALA A 298 -3.60 25.28 33.29
CA ALA A 298 -4.02 26.59 32.79
C ALA A 298 -5.25 27.13 33.53
N LEU A 299 -6.13 26.23 34.00
CA LEU A 299 -7.34 26.60 34.74
C LEU A 299 -7.05 27.04 36.19
N ILE A 300 -5.89 26.68 36.76
CA ILE A 300 -5.59 26.89 38.17
C ILE A 300 -4.71 28.13 38.39
N SER A 301 -3.58 28.24 37.69
CA SER A 301 -2.61 29.32 37.93
C SER A 301 -1.54 29.41 36.85
N MET A 302 -1.11 30.63 36.50
CA MET A 302 -0.10 30.91 35.47
C MET A 302 1.29 30.31 35.78
N ASP A 303 1.70 30.24 37.05
CA ASP A 303 3.01 29.67 37.40
C ASP A 303 3.08 28.15 37.18
N LYS A 304 2.01 27.42 37.52
CA LYS A 304 1.94 25.97 37.25
C LYS A 304 1.88 25.69 35.76
N LEU A 305 1.20 26.56 34.99
CA LEU A 305 1.14 26.48 33.55
C LEU A 305 2.55 26.58 32.93
N ASN A 306 3.32 27.60 33.31
CA ASN A 306 4.66 27.81 32.73
C ASN A 306 5.59 26.60 32.98
N LYS A 307 5.55 26.03 34.19
CA LYS A 307 6.32 24.81 34.52
C LYS A 307 5.91 23.59 33.68
N LYS A 308 4.61 23.42 33.42
CA LYS A 308 4.09 22.31 32.62
C LYS A 308 4.38 22.47 31.13
N VAL A 309 4.25 23.68 30.60
CA VAL A 309 4.64 24.00 29.22
C VAL A 309 6.13 23.79 29.00
N LEU A 310 6.98 24.21 29.95
CA LEU A 310 8.42 23.96 29.88
C LEU A 310 8.76 22.45 29.90
N THR A 311 8.03 21.66 30.69
CA THR A 311 8.18 20.20 30.72
C THR A 311 7.78 19.57 29.38
N LEU A 312 6.67 20.02 28.79
CA LEU A 312 6.21 19.57 27.48
C LEU A 312 7.25 19.90 26.39
N LEU A 313 7.79 21.12 26.40
CA LEU A 313 8.87 21.54 25.51
C LEU A 313 10.09 20.62 25.64
N GLY A 314 10.48 20.27 26.87
CA GLY A 314 11.59 19.35 27.13
C GLY A 314 11.34 17.95 26.55
N ILE A 315 10.14 17.41 26.71
CA ILE A 315 9.75 16.11 26.13
C ILE A 315 9.86 16.15 24.60
N TYR A 316 9.40 17.22 23.96
CA TYR A 316 9.52 17.38 22.51
C TYR A 316 10.96 17.54 22.03
N MET A 317 11.80 18.26 22.78
CA MET A 317 13.24 18.35 22.46
C MET A 317 13.90 16.97 22.50
N VAL A 318 13.64 16.19 23.55
CA VAL A 318 14.15 14.82 23.66
C VAL A 318 13.66 13.96 22.48
N GLY A 319 12.35 14.00 22.18
CA GLY A 319 11.77 13.29 21.04
C GLY A 319 12.41 13.68 19.70
N SER A 320 12.70 14.96 19.50
CA SER A 320 13.36 15.46 18.28
C SER A 320 14.78 14.93 18.14
N VAL A 321 15.59 14.97 19.21
CA VAL A 321 16.96 14.44 19.20
C VAL A 321 16.98 12.94 18.90
N PHE A 322 16.10 12.16 19.55
CA PHE A 322 16.01 10.72 19.28
C PHE A 322 15.47 10.39 17.88
N SER A 323 14.54 11.21 17.36
CA SER A 323 14.06 11.05 15.98
C SER A 323 15.17 11.31 14.95
N LEU A 324 16.01 12.32 15.20
CA LEU A 324 17.19 12.63 14.39
C LEU A 324 18.19 11.46 14.46
N LEU A 325 18.53 11.01 15.68
CA LEU A 325 19.45 9.90 15.89
C LEU A 325 18.98 8.61 15.18
N ARG A 326 17.68 8.30 15.29
CA ARG A 326 17.03 7.19 14.57
C ARG A 326 17.20 7.32 13.06
N SER A 327 16.90 8.50 12.50
CA SER A 327 17.02 8.75 11.06
C SER A 327 18.46 8.65 10.58
N TRP A 328 19.41 9.17 11.36
CA TRP A 328 20.84 9.10 11.05
C TRP A 328 21.34 7.65 11.07
N LEU A 329 21.10 6.90 12.15
CA LEU A 329 21.56 5.52 12.30
C LEU A 329 21.04 4.60 11.18
N PHE A 330 19.77 4.73 10.79
CA PHE A 330 19.23 3.95 9.68
C PHE A 330 19.78 4.39 8.32
N THR A 331 20.11 5.67 8.13
CA THR A 331 20.74 6.15 6.90
C THR A 331 22.16 5.60 6.75
N LEU A 332 22.96 5.63 7.82
CA LEU A 332 24.31 5.05 7.84
C LEU A 332 24.28 3.53 7.63
N ALA A 333 23.37 2.82 8.31
CA ALA A 333 23.18 1.38 8.12
C ALA A 333 22.79 1.06 6.67
N GLY A 334 21.91 1.88 6.06
CA GLY A 334 21.52 1.73 4.67
C GLY A 334 22.67 1.95 3.68
N GLN A 335 23.51 2.96 3.89
CA GLN A 335 24.66 3.25 3.03
C GLN A 335 25.76 2.18 3.08
N ARG A 336 25.92 1.49 4.21
CA ARG A 336 26.91 0.40 4.35
C ARG A 336 26.39 -0.97 3.90
N PHE A 337 25.07 -1.12 3.80
CA PHE A 337 24.44 -2.38 3.42
C PHE A 337 24.33 -2.55 1.89
N VAL A 338 24.27 -1.44 1.14
CA VAL A 338 24.31 -1.41 -0.33
C VAL A 338 25.75 -1.51 -0.81
#